data_AF-A0A1J6XWW1-F1
#
_entry.id   AF-A0A1J6XWW1-F1
#
_cell.length_a   1.000
_cell.length_b   1.000
_cell.length_c   1.000
_cell.angle_alpha   90.00
_cell.angle_beta   90.00
_cell.angle_gamma   90.00
#
_symmetry.space_group_name_H-M   'P 1'
#
loop_
_entity.id
_entity.type
_entity.pdbx_description
1 polymer ?
#
loop_
_entity_poly.entity_id
_entity_poly.type
_entity_poly.pdbx_seq_one_letter_code
_entity_poly.pdbx_strand_id
1 'polypeptide(L)'
;MLTITPPGASSADEMAALLGGVRLLDDAFDTLTQVRIELSRLIADSHWRADAVEILRASLIERRREADAHSAEVVAHRDDCLRGIT
;
A
#
# COMPACT_ATOMS: atom_id res chain seq x y z
N MET A 1 -24.10 2.78 -35.66
CA MET A 1 -23.24 3.92 -35.32
C MET A 1 -22.22 3.38 -34.31
N LEU A 2 -21.00 3.09 -34.79
CA LEU A 2 -19.93 2.50 -33.98
C LEU A 2 -19.27 3.63 -33.18
N THR A 3 -19.52 3.69 -31.87
CA THR A 3 -18.79 4.55 -30.94
C THR A 3 -17.42 3.93 -30.71
N ILE A 4 -16.43 4.42 -31.45
CA ILE A 4 -15.02 4.10 -31.25
C ILE A 4 -14.56 4.94 -30.07
N THR A 5 -14.41 4.33 -28.90
CA THR A 5 -13.73 4.94 -27.75
C THR A 5 -12.29 5.22 -28.15
N PRO A 6 -11.77 6.45 -28.00
CA PRO A 6 -10.41 6.77 -28.40
C PRO A 6 -9.42 5.95 -27.54
N PRO A 7 -8.38 5.33 -28.13
CA PRO A 7 -7.34 4.66 -27.37
C PRO A 7 -6.51 5.75 -26.68
N GLY A 8 -6.56 5.80 -25.35
CA GLY A 8 -5.73 6.72 -24.55
C GLY A 8 -6.41 7.37 -23.35
N ALA A 9 -7.73 7.27 -23.20
CA ALA A 9 -8.39 7.65 -21.95
C ALA A 9 -8.52 6.42 -21.06
N SER A 10 -7.79 6.36 -19.94
CA SER A 10 -8.11 5.41 -18.87
C SER A 10 -9.60 5.54 -18.60
N SER A 11 -10.35 4.46 -18.83
CA SER A 11 -11.78 4.45 -18.63
C SER A 11 -12.08 4.83 -17.18
N ALA A 12 -13.22 5.49 -16.92
CA ALA A 12 -13.62 5.87 -15.56
C ALA A 12 -13.58 4.67 -14.59
N ASP A 13 -13.79 3.46 -15.12
CA ASP A 13 -13.69 2.18 -14.41
C ASP A 13 -12.26 1.81 -14.01
N GLU A 14 -11.26 2.09 -14.87
CA GLU A 14 -9.83 1.88 -14.55
C GLU A 14 -9.35 2.86 -13.47
N MET A 15 -9.79 4.12 -13.53
CA MET A 15 -9.53 5.10 -12.47
C MET A 15 -10.20 4.71 -11.14
N ALA A 16 -11.44 4.22 -11.19
CA ALA A 16 -12.15 3.75 -9.99
C ALA A 16 -11.46 2.52 -9.37
N ALA A 17 -10.97 1.59 -10.21
CA ALA A 17 -10.21 0.43 -9.76
C ALA A 17 -8.88 0.84 -9.11
N LEU A 18 -8.14 1.79 -9.70
CA LEU A 18 -6.91 2.33 -9.13
C LEU A 18 -7.16 3.01 -7.78
N LEU A 19 -8.16 3.89 -7.68
CA LEU A 19 -8.50 4.57 -6.43
C LEU A 19 -8.99 3.59 -5.34
N GLY A 20 -9.71 2.54 -5.75
CA GLY A 20 -10.08 1.43 -4.86
C GLY A 20 -8.85 0.67 -4.35
N GLY A 21 -7.88 0.42 -5.23
CA GLY A 21 -6.59 -0.19 -4.89
C GLY A 21 -5.76 0.67 -3.93
N VAL A 22 -5.68 1.99 -4.16
CA VAL A 22 -5.01 2.95 -3.26
C VAL A 22 -5.61 2.89 -1.86
N ARG A 23 -6.94 2.87 -1.75
CA ARG A 23 -7.60 2.88 -0.44
C ARG A 23 -7.36 1.58 0.33
N LEU A 24 -7.33 0.44 -0.37
CA LEU A 24 -6.98 -0.86 0.24
C LEU A 24 -5.53 -0.90 0.71
N LEU A 25 -4.61 -0.25 -0.01
CA LEU A 25 -3.22 -0.10 0.42
C LEU A 25 -3.13 0.76 1.69
N ASP A 26 -3.79 1.92 1.72
CA ASP A 26 -3.82 2.80 2.90
C ASP A 26 -4.35 2.07 4.15
N ASP A 27 -5.47 1.34 4.04
CA ASP A 27 -6.02 0.56 5.16
C ASP A 27 -5.04 -0.54 5.64
N ALA A 28 -4.30 -1.16 4.72
CA ALA A 28 -3.28 -2.16 5.06
C ALA A 28 -2.08 -1.53 5.78
N PHE A 29 -1.65 -0.32 5.40
CA PHE A 29 -0.58 0.40 6.09
C PHE A 29 -0.93 0.80 7.50
N ASP A 30 -2.15 1.29 7.71
CA ASP A 30 -2.64 1.64 9.04
C ASP A 30 -2.66 0.40 9.94
N THR A 31 -3.14 -0.73 9.41
CA THR A 31 -3.14 -2.01 10.11
C THR A 31 -1.72 -2.46 10.47
N LEU A 32 -0.77 -2.40 9.52
CA LEU A 32 0.63 -2.76 9.78
C LEU A 32 1.30 -1.85 10.82
N THR A 33 0.99 -0.56 10.78
CA THR A 33 1.49 0.42 11.75
C THR A 33 0.99 0.11 13.14
N GLN A 34 -0.29 -0.21 13.29
CA GLN A 34 -0.89 -0.56 14.58
C GLN A 34 -0.31 -1.87 15.14
N VAL A 35 -0.16 -2.90 14.29
CA VAL A 35 0.48 -4.17 14.69
C VAL A 35 1.91 -3.93 15.19
N ARG A 36 2.69 -3.09 14.51
CA ARG A 36 4.07 -2.75 14.95
C ARG A 36 4.10 -2.05 16.31
N ILE A 37 3.16 -1.14 16.57
CA ILE A 37 3.06 -0.42 17.85
C ILE A 37 2.74 -1.41 18.98
N GLU A 38 1.74 -2.27 18.79
CA GLU A 38 1.37 -3.28 19.79
C GLU A 38 2.50 -4.28 20.03
N LEU A 39 3.22 -4.71 18.97
CA LEU A 39 4.40 -5.55 19.15
C LEU A 39 5.47 -4.87 20.00
N SER A 40 5.73 -3.58 19.74
CA SER A 40 6.75 -2.82 20.47
C SER A 40 6.40 -2.68 21.96
N ARG A 41 5.12 -2.54 22.29
CA ARG A 41 4.62 -2.58 23.67
C ARG A 41 4.81 -3.96 24.29
N LEU A 42 4.47 -5.01 23.55
CA LEU A 42 4.62 -6.39 24.02
C LEU A 42 6.08 -6.77 24.27
N ILE A 43 7.02 -6.25 23.46
CA ILE A 43 8.48 -6.38 23.69
C ILE A 43 8.87 -5.70 25.01
N ALA A 44 8.38 -4.49 25.25
CA ALA A 44 8.71 -3.74 26.48
C ALA A 44 8.19 -4.45 27.74
N ASP A 45 7.05 -5.14 27.64
CA ASP A 45 6.40 -5.82 28.76
C ASP A 45 6.89 -7.27 28.99
N SER A 46 7.48 -7.94 28.00
CA SER A 46 7.83 -9.37 28.10
C SER A 46 9.34 -9.63 28.08
N HIS A 47 9.86 -10.17 29.19
CA HIS A 47 11.30 -10.35 29.42
C HIS A 47 11.94 -11.59 28.74
N TRP A 48 11.17 -12.47 28.08
CA TRP A 48 11.65 -13.85 27.83
C TRP A 48 11.41 -14.43 26.42
N ARG A 49 11.15 -13.62 25.39
CA ARG A 49 11.17 -14.07 23.98
C ARG A 49 11.71 -13.03 23.00
N ALA A 50 12.68 -12.22 23.41
CA ALA A 50 13.26 -11.13 22.63
C ALA A 50 13.57 -11.53 21.17
N ASP A 51 14.17 -12.69 20.94
CA ASP A 51 14.54 -13.14 19.59
C ASP A 51 13.33 -13.37 18.66
N ALA A 52 12.28 -14.03 19.15
CA ALA A 52 11.08 -14.30 18.35
C ALA A 52 10.32 -13.01 18.02
N VAL A 53 10.32 -12.05 18.96
CA VAL A 53 9.65 -10.78 18.74
C VAL A 53 10.49 -9.84 17.87
N GLU A 54 11.81 -9.87 17.95
CA GLU A 54 12.70 -9.16 17.02
C GLU A 54 12.62 -9.71 15.59
N ILE A 55 12.52 -11.03 15.41
CA ILE A 55 12.26 -11.64 14.08
C ILE A 55 10.91 -11.17 13.52
N LEU A 56 9.86 -11.15 14.35
CA LEU A 56 8.54 -10.69 13.94
C LEU A 56 8.53 -9.19 13.62
N ARG A 57 9.27 -8.38 14.39
CA ARG A 57 9.46 -6.94 14.16
C ARG A 57 10.20 -6.69 12.84
N ALA A 58 11.29 -7.41 12.57
CA ALA A 58 12.02 -7.31 11.31
C ALA A 58 11.14 -7.68 10.12
N SER A 59 10.35 -8.75 10.23
CA SER A 59 9.42 -9.19 9.19
C SER A 59 8.34 -8.13 8.88
N LEU A 60 7.84 -7.44 9.91
CA LEU A 60 6.86 -6.36 9.74
C LEU A 60 7.47 -5.11 9.12
N ILE A 61 8.73 -4.78 9.46
CA ILE A 61 9.45 -3.67 8.82
C ILE A 61 9.63 -3.93 7.33
N GLU A 62 9.97 -5.15 6.94
CA GLU A 62 10.16 -5.50 5.54
C GLU A 62 8.83 -5.45 4.77
N ARG A 63 7.76 -6.05 5.32
CA ARG A 63 6.40 -5.94 4.77
C ARG A 63 5.94 -4.50 4.56
N ARG A 64 6.30 -3.60 5.48
CA ARG A 64 6.01 -2.16 5.34
C ARG A 64 6.75 -1.56 4.15
N ARG A 65 8.04 -1.89 3.96
CA ARG A 65 8.83 -1.37 2.82
C ARG A 65 8.28 -1.84 1.48
N GLU A 66 7.89 -3.11 1.39
CA GLU A 66 7.24 -3.67 0.20
C GLU A 66 5.94 -2.91 -0.12
N ALA A 67 5.12 -2.68 0.89
CA ALA A 67 3.90 -1.89 0.72
C ALA A 67 4.22 -0.44 0.29
N ASP A 68 5.21 0.22 0.92
CA ASP A 68 5.63 1.60 0.58
C ASP A 68 6.06 1.69 -0.90
N ALA A 69 6.75 0.68 -1.42
CA ALA A 69 7.13 0.57 -2.82
C ALA A 69 5.90 0.46 -3.74
N HIS A 70 4.93 -0.41 -3.42
CA HIS A 70 3.70 -0.53 -4.20
C HIS A 70 2.85 0.75 -4.18
N SER A 71 2.79 1.44 -3.05
CA SER A 71 2.13 2.76 -2.96
C SER A 71 2.78 3.77 -3.90
N ALA A 72 4.12 3.81 -3.94
CA ALA A 72 4.85 4.66 -4.87
C ALA A 72 4.58 4.32 -6.35
N GLU A 73 4.48 3.03 -6.69
CA GLU A 73 4.10 2.58 -8.05
C GLU A 73 2.70 3.05 -8.44
N VAL A 74 1.73 2.93 -7.54
CA VAL A 74 0.36 3.40 -7.80
C VAL A 74 0.30 4.92 -7.96
N VAL A 75 1.06 5.67 -7.15
CA VAL A 75 1.22 7.13 -7.29
C VAL A 75 1.83 7.48 -8.65
N ALA A 76 2.88 6.79 -9.08
CA ALA A 76 3.51 7.02 -10.37
C ALA A 76 2.52 6.74 -11.53
N HIS A 77 1.76 5.65 -11.44
CA HIS A 77 0.77 5.29 -12.45
C HIS A 77 -0.38 6.31 -12.55
N ARG A 78 -0.84 6.82 -11.40
CA ARG A 78 -1.79 7.94 -11.34
C ARG A 78 -1.23 9.18 -12.03
N ASP A 79 0.01 9.56 -11.74
CA ASP A 79 0.62 10.76 -12.29
C ASP A 79 0.86 10.65 -13.81
N ASP A 80 1.18 9.45 -14.30
CA ASP A 80 1.26 9.15 -15.73
C ASP A 80 -0.11 9.26 -16.41
N CYS A 81 -1.17 8.71 -15.80
CA CYS A 81 -2.53 8.85 -16.30
C CYS A 81 -2.95 10.33 -16.38
N LEU A 82 -2.64 11.12 -15.36
CA LEU A 82 -2.96 12.55 -15.33
C LEU A 82 -2.19 13.33 -16.42
N ARG A 83 -0.92 13.00 -16.66
CA ARG A 83 -0.11 13.58 -17.75
C ARG A 83 -0.65 13.25 -19.14
N GLY A 84 -1.25 12.07 -19.34
CA GLY A 84 -1.85 11.69 -20.61
C GLY A 84 -3.13 12.44 -20.97
N ILE A 85 -3.76 13.12 -19.99
CA ILE A 85 -5.01 13.88 -20.15
C ILE A 85 -4.73 15.37 -20.47
N THR A 86 -3.54 15.89 -20.12
CA THR A 86 -3.07 17.26 -20.41
C THR A 86 -2.30 17.36 -21.70
#